data_AF-A0A929NRY1-F1
#
_entry.id   AF-A0A929NRY1-F1
#
_cell.length_a   1.000
_cell.length_b   1.000
_cell.length_c   1.000
_cell.angle_alpha   90.00
_cell.angle_beta   90.00
_cell.angle_gamma   90.00
#
_symmetry.space_group_name_H-M   'P 1'
#
loop_
_entity.id
_entity.type
_entity.pdbx_description
1 polymer ?
#
loop_
_entity_poly.entity_id
_entity_poly.type
_entity_poly.pdbx_seq_one_letter_code
_entity_poly.pdbx_strand_id
1 'polypeptide(L)'
;AHEQVRMIEIKLSQGAKPGKGGILPGAKVTPEIASIRGIEAGKDSISPNRHPEIDNIPELLEFIGHVREICGKPTGFKAVIGGYGWLEKLCGAIQAAGLENAPDFITVDSGDGGTGAAPMPLMDNVGLPVKESLPIVVDILTRYGLRDRIRVIASGKLVTPAEVAWAYCAGADFVNSARGFMFALGCIQALKCNKNTCPTGITTHDRRLQHGLDPEEKSVRVRNLVEKIRYGTGLIAHSCGVPDPRSLKRYHCRIVQEGARSTPLDVLYPPPEVLPQYRTRTSDPA
;
A
#
# COMPACT_ATOMS: atom_id res chain seq x y z
N ALA A 1 -12.27 -19.31 -8.21
CA ALA A 1 -11.01 -18.56 -7.94
C ALA A 1 -9.90 -19.51 -7.54
N HIS A 2 -8.64 -19.20 -7.88
CA HIS A 2 -7.48 -20.02 -7.48
C HIS A 2 -7.29 -20.04 -5.96
N GLU A 3 -7.01 -21.20 -5.38
CA GLU A 3 -6.84 -21.36 -3.92
C GLU A 3 -5.67 -20.54 -3.36
N GLN A 4 -4.62 -20.35 -4.17
CA GLN A 4 -3.44 -19.57 -3.79
C GLN A 4 -3.74 -18.08 -3.65
N VAL A 5 -4.83 -17.58 -4.25
CA VAL A 5 -5.24 -16.18 -4.16
C VAL A 5 -6.10 -15.97 -2.91
N ARG A 6 -5.62 -15.08 -2.03
CA ARG A 6 -6.28 -14.78 -0.74
C ARG A 6 -7.05 -13.47 -0.72
N MET A 7 -6.77 -12.56 -1.64
CA MET A 7 -7.41 -11.25 -1.75
C MET A 7 -7.20 -10.69 -3.16
N ILE A 8 -8.06 -9.76 -3.58
CA ILE A 8 -7.92 -9.01 -4.83
C ILE A 8 -7.81 -7.51 -4.50
N GLU A 9 -6.81 -6.85 -5.09
CA GLU A 9 -6.59 -5.41 -4.92
C GLU A 9 -6.86 -4.69 -6.25
N ILE A 10 -7.88 -3.83 -6.26
CA ILE A 10 -8.15 -2.91 -7.35
C ILE A 10 -7.17 -1.74 -7.22
N LYS A 11 -6.18 -1.70 -8.12
CA LYS A 11 -5.17 -0.64 -8.11
C LYS A 11 -5.70 0.62 -8.79
N LEU A 12 -6.05 1.64 -8.02
CA LEU A 12 -6.42 2.95 -8.56
C LEU A 12 -5.18 3.76 -8.93
N SER A 13 -4.14 3.72 -8.08
CA SER A 13 -2.91 4.47 -8.32
C SER A 13 -1.69 3.87 -7.61
N GLN A 14 -0.49 4.38 -7.92
CA GLN A 14 0.76 4.03 -7.24
C GLN A 14 1.61 5.28 -7.01
N GLY A 15 2.39 5.28 -5.93
CA GLY A 15 3.16 6.45 -5.45
C GLY A 15 3.90 7.20 -6.54
N ALA A 16 4.79 6.48 -7.23
CA ALA A 16 5.67 7.04 -8.26
C ALA A 16 4.98 7.66 -9.49
N LYS A 17 3.68 7.42 -9.69
CA LYS A 17 2.92 7.96 -10.83
C LYS A 17 1.40 7.83 -10.59
N PRO A 18 0.82 8.64 -9.68
CA PRO A 18 -0.56 8.46 -9.24
C PRO A 18 -1.57 8.63 -10.37
N GLY A 19 -1.36 9.61 -11.26
CA GLY A 19 -2.24 9.89 -12.40
C GLY A 19 -1.90 9.14 -13.69
N LYS A 20 -1.09 8.06 -13.63
CA LYS A 20 -0.69 7.32 -14.84
C LYS A 20 -0.68 5.80 -14.67
N GLY A 21 -1.15 5.13 -15.72
CA GLY A 21 -1.17 3.68 -15.85
C GLY A 21 0.22 3.03 -15.81
N GLY A 22 0.26 1.70 -15.72
CA GLY A 22 1.50 0.92 -15.78
C GLY A 22 2.32 1.21 -17.02
N ILE A 23 3.65 1.18 -16.89
CA ILE A 23 4.59 1.35 -18.00
C ILE A 23 5.57 0.18 -17.97
N LEU A 24 5.62 -0.58 -19.05
CA LEU A 24 6.65 -1.60 -19.29
C LEU A 24 7.32 -1.30 -20.64
N PRO A 25 8.59 -0.89 -20.65
CA PRO A 25 9.32 -0.64 -21.89
C PRO A 25 9.37 -1.88 -22.79
N GLY A 26 9.30 -1.67 -24.11
CA GLY A 26 9.24 -2.72 -25.14
C GLY A 26 10.45 -3.64 -25.12
N ALA A 27 11.62 -3.12 -24.75
CA ALA A 27 12.83 -3.92 -24.50
C ALA A 27 12.66 -4.99 -23.41
N LYS A 28 11.60 -4.91 -22.60
CA LYS A 28 11.21 -5.88 -21.58
C LYS A 28 9.95 -6.68 -21.94
N VAL A 29 9.33 -6.42 -23.09
CA VAL A 29 8.17 -7.16 -23.57
C VAL A 29 8.66 -8.32 -24.43
N THR A 30 9.12 -9.39 -23.76
CA THR A 30 9.54 -10.64 -24.39
C THR A 30 8.33 -11.36 -25.04
N PRO A 31 8.55 -12.34 -25.93
CA PRO A 31 7.45 -13.14 -26.49
C PRO A 31 6.57 -13.82 -25.43
N GLU A 32 7.18 -14.30 -24.34
CA GLU A 32 6.46 -14.87 -23.19
C GLU A 32 5.56 -13.83 -22.51
N ILE A 33 6.09 -12.63 -22.22
CA ILE A 33 5.32 -11.54 -21.59
C ILE A 33 4.20 -11.06 -22.52
N ALA A 34 4.48 -10.94 -23.81
CA ALA A 34 3.52 -10.59 -24.85
C ALA A 34 2.35 -11.59 -24.86
N SER A 35 2.65 -12.89 -24.84
CA SER A 35 1.65 -13.97 -24.79
C SER A 35 0.80 -13.92 -23.51
N ILE A 36 1.42 -13.77 -22.34
CA ILE A 36 0.71 -13.69 -21.04
C ILE A 36 -0.23 -12.48 -20.99
N ARG A 37 0.17 -11.35 -21.60
CA ARG A 37 -0.54 -10.07 -21.50
C ARG A 37 -1.48 -9.78 -22.68
N GLY A 38 -1.44 -10.57 -23.75
CA GLY A 38 -2.21 -10.29 -24.98
C GLY A 38 -1.78 -8.99 -25.67
N ILE A 39 -0.47 -8.70 -25.68
CA ILE A 39 0.11 -7.51 -26.32
C ILE A 39 1.20 -7.92 -27.33
N GLU A 40 1.68 -6.98 -28.14
CA GLU A 40 2.73 -7.26 -29.13
C GLU A 40 4.13 -7.25 -28.49
N ALA A 41 4.96 -8.23 -28.86
CA ALA A 41 6.34 -8.32 -28.40
C ALA A 41 7.18 -7.13 -28.88
N GLY A 42 8.10 -6.64 -28.04
CA GLY A 42 8.99 -5.53 -28.37
C GLY A 42 8.36 -4.14 -28.34
N LYS A 43 7.03 -4.00 -28.19
CA LYS A 43 6.35 -2.71 -28.10
C LYS A 43 6.17 -2.27 -26.65
N ASP A 44 6.27 -0.96 -26.41
CA ASP A 44 5.98 -0.37 -25.10
C ASP A 44 4.55 -0.70 -24.67
N SER A 45 4.40 -1.23 -23.46
CA SER A 45 3.08 -1.43 -22.84
C SER A 45 2.77 -0.25 -21.93
N ILE A 46 1.83 0.59 -22.35
CA ILE A 46 1.35 1.75 -21.61
C ILE A 46 -0.11 1.50 -21.25
N SER A 47 -0.40 1.27 -19.98
CA SER A 47 -1.78 1.06 -19.54
C SER A 47 -2.56 2.38 -19.53
N PRO A 48 -3.89 2.32 -19.67
CA PRO A 48 -4.77 3.46 -19.42
C PRO A 48 -4.54 4.08 -18.02
N ASN A 49 -4.84 5.37 -17.88
CA ASN A 49 -4.64 6.09 -16.62
C ASN A 49 -5.74 5.83 -15.57
N ARG A 50 -6.85 5.18 -15.98
CA ARG A 50 -7.96 4.80 -15.12
C ARG A 50 -8.53 3.46 -15.55
N HIS A 51 -9.31 2.83 -14.67
CA HIS A 51 -10.17 1.70 -15.04
C HIS A 51 -11.37 2.25 -15.82
N PRO A 52 -11.67 1.74 -17.02
CA PRO A 52 -12.84 2.17 -17.79
C PRO A 52 -14.18 2.01 -17.05
N GLU A 53 -14.24 1.09 -16.09
CA GLU A 53 -15.42 0.75 -15.30
C GLU A 53 -15.62 1.66 -14.08
N ILE A 54 -14.69 2.59 -13.81
CA ILE A 54 -14.71 3.43 -12.60
C ILE A 54 -14.51 4.89 -12.98
N ASP A 55 -15.61 5.65 -13.05
CA ASP A 55 -15.62 7.10 -13.24
C ASP A 55 -15.98 7.85 -11.94
N ASN A 56 -16.63 7.18 -10.98
CA ASN A 56 -17.06 7.79 -9.72
C ASN A 56 -17.07 6.79 -8.54
N ILE A 57 -17.43 7.29 -7.36
CA ILE A 57 -17.44 6.52 -6.11
C ILE A 57 -18.47 5.37 -6.13
N PRO A 58 -19.75 5.58 -6.53
CA PRO A 58 -20.70 4.49 -6.69
C PRO A 58 -20.18 3.35 -7.57
N GLU A 59 -19.63 3.67 -8.74
CA GLU A 59 -19.06 2.67 -9.65
C GLU A 59 -17.84 1.96 -9.06
N LEU A 60 -16.99 2.66 -8.29
CA LEU A 60 -15.91 2.01 -7.54
C LEU A 60 -16.46 0.97 -6.56
N LEU A 61 -17.50 1.30 -5.80
CA LEU A 61 -18.11 0.38 -4.83
C LEU A 61 -18.79 -0.80 -5.53
N GLU A 62 -19.50 -0.55 -6.62
CA GLU A 62 -20.12 -1.59 -7.46
C GLU A 62 -19.04 -2.53 -8.03
N PHE A 63 -17.96 -1.99 -8.58
CA PHE A 63 -16.86 -2.79 -9.13
C PHE A 63 -16.16 -3.64 -8.05
N ILE A 64 -15.94 -3.08 -6.86
CA ILE A 64 -15.43 -3.84 -5.71
C ILE A 64 -16.38 -4.99 -5.35
N GLY A 65 -17.68 -4.70 -5.27
CA GLY A 65 -18.72 -5.69 -4.98
C GLY A 65 -18.76 -6.81 -6.02
N HIS A 66 -18.78 -6.45 -7.30
CA HIS A 66 -18.77 -7.38 -8.42
C HIS A 66 -17.54 -8.30 -8.39
N VAL A 67 -16.34 -7.74 -8.22
CA VAL A 67 -15.11 -8.54 -8.13
C VAL A 67 -15.17 -9.47 -6.92
N ARG A 68 -15.61 -8.97 -5.75
CA ARG A 68 -15.77 -9.77 -4.53
C ARG A 68 -16.74 -10.94 -4.75
N GLU A 69 -17.88 -10.70 -5.39
CA GLU A 69 -18.90 -11.72 -5.68
C GLU A 69 -18.34 -12.81 -6.60
N ILE A 70 -17.71 -12.44 -7.71
CA ILE A 70 -17.14 -13.40 -8.67
C ILE A 70 -16.01 -14.22 -8.04
N CYS A 71 -15.11 -13.56 -7.29
CA CYS A 71 -13.92 -14.23 -6.79
C CYS A 71 -14.15 -14.97 -5.46
N GLY A 72 -15.15 -14.58 -4.67
CA GLY A 72 -15.38 -15.07 -3.32
C GLY A 72 -14.21 -14.76 -2.36
N LYS A 73 -13.43 -13.71 -2.63
CA LYS A 73 -12.26 -13.29 -1.83
C LYS A 73 -12.43 -11.86 -1.33
N PRO A 74 -11.76 -11.49 -0.22
CA PRO A 74 -11.64 -10.10 0.19
C PRO A 74 -11.15 -9.21 -0.95
N THR A 75 -11.88 -8.14 -1.21
CA THR A 75 -11.60 -7.17 -2.27
C THR A 75 -11.53 -5.78 -1.68
N GLY A 76 -10.47 -5.09 -2.03
CA GLY A 76 -10.19 -3.72 -1.62
C GLY A 76 -9.48 -2.97 -2.72
N PHE A 77 -9.05 -1.75 -2.43
CA PHE A 77 -8.35 -0.94 -3.41
C PHE A 77 -7.09 -0.30 -2.86
N LYS A 78 -6.18 0.06 -3.78
CA LYS A 78 -4.96 0.80 -3.49
C LYS A 78 -5.03 2.18 -4.08
N ALA A 79 -4.70 3.19 -3.27
CA ALA A 79 -4.64 4.57 -3.70
C ALA A 79 -3.46 5.31 -3.06
N VAL A 80 -2.89 6.23 -3.83
CA VAL A 80 -2.06 7.33 -3.35
C VAL A 80 -2.97 8.47 -2.96
N ILE A 81 -2.78 9.00 -1.76
CA ILE A 81 -3.58 10.12 -1.28
C ILE A 81 -2.88 11.42 -1.67
N GLY A 82 -3.60 12.29 -2.37
CA GLY A 82 -3.22 13.69 -2.60
C GLY A 82 -4.26 14.58 -1.94
N GLY A 83 -5.26 15.01 -2.71
CA GLY A 83 -6.50 15.54 -2.14
C GLY A 83 -7.29 14.44 -1.43
N TYR A 84 -7.69 14.67 -0.18
CA TYR A 84 -8.36 13.67 0.66
C TYR A 84 -9.89 13.79 0.68
N GLY A 85 -10.47 14.90 0.22
CA GLY A 85 -11.92 15.16 0.36
C GLY A 85 -12.84 14.14 -0.33
N TRP A 86 -12.33 13.39 -1.31
CA TRP A 86 -13.11 12.30 -1.92
C TRP A 86 -13.25 11.08 -1.00
N LEU A 87 -12.35 10.87 -0.04
CA LEU A 87 -12.45 9.78 0.95
C LEU A 87 -13.64 9.99 1.88
N GLU A 88 -13.94 11.24 2.24
CA GLU A 88 -15.15 11.57 3.02
C GLU A 88 -16.42 11.26 2.22
N LYS A 89 -16.43 11.60 0.92
CA LYS A 89 -17.52 11.24 0.01
C LYS A 89 -17.66 9.72 -0.13
N LEU A 90 -16.54 8.99 -0.21
CA LEU A 90 -16.52 7.52 -0.25
C LEU A 90 -17.14 6.94 1.03
N CYS A 91 -16.72 7.41 2.19
CA CYS A 91 -17.24 6.93 3.47
C CYS A 91 -18.74 7.24 3.63
N GLY A 92 -19.19 8.42 3.19
CA GLY A 92 -20.60 8.77 3.15
C GLY A 92 -21.42 7.87 2.22
N ALA A 93 -20.88 7.56 1.03
CA ALA A 93 -21.51 6.64 0.08
C ALA A 93 -21.62 5.22 0.65
N ILE A 94 -20.57 4.72 1.31
CA ILE A 94 -20.60 3.42 2.01
C ILE A 94 -21.68 3.43 3.10
N GLN A 95 -21.77 4.49 3.90
CA GLN A 95 -22.79 4.58 4.96
C GLN A 95 -24.23 4.63 4.42
N ALA A 96 -24.42 5.24 3.24
CA ALA A 96 -25.71 5.27 2.56
C ALA A 96 -26.07 3.91 1.92
N ALA A 97 -25.08 3.22 1.34
CA ALA A 97 -25.27 1.95 0.65
C ALA A 97 -25.31 0.73 1.59
N GLY A 98 -24.73 0.82 2.79
CA GLY A 98 -24.60 -0.30 3.73
C GLY A 98 -23.13 -0.77 3.89
N LEU A 99 -22.80 -1.29 5.08
CA LEU A 99 -21.43 -1.68 5.45
C LEU A 99 -20.91 -2.90 4.66
N GLU A 100 -21.82 -3.72 4.14
CA GLU A 100 -21.54 -4.84 3.24
C GLU A 100 -20.92 -4.36 1.92
N ASN A 101 -21.26 -3.15 1.48
CA ASN A 101 -20.72 -2.51 0.27
C ASN A 101 -19.35 -1.87 0.49
N ALA A 102 -18.87 -1.79 1.74
CA ALA A 102 -17.53 -1.28 2.02
C ALA A 102 -16.45 -2.18 1.39
N PRO A 103 -15.30 -1.61 0.95
CA PRO A 103 -14.12 -2.42 0.64
C PRO A 103 -13.63 -3.17 1.88
N ASP A 104 -13.02 -4.34 1.69
CA ASP A 104 -12.47 -5.10 2.81
C ASP A 104 -11.19 -4.48 3.36
N PHE A 105 -10.47 -3.77 2.48
CA PHE A 105 -9.27 -3.03 2.85
C PHE A 105 -9.03 -1.84 1.92
N ILE A 106 -8.26 -0.88 2.44
CA ILE A 106 -7.67 0.22 1.68
C ILE A 106 -6.15 0.16 1.86
N THR A 107 -5.42 0.03 0.76
CA THR A 107 -3.96 0.17 0.75
C THR A 107 -3.58 1.62 0.48
N VAL A 108 -3.05 2.28 1.51
CA VAL A 108 -2.52 3.64 1.43
C VAL A 108 -1.08 3.58 0.91
N ASP A 109 -0.89 3.99 -0.33
CA ASP A 109 0.43 4.06 -0.96
C ASP A 109 1.04 5.46 -0.80
N SER A 110 2.27 5.50 -0.33
CA SER A 110 3.06 6.73 -0.22
C SER A 110 3.36 7.30 -1.59
N GLY A 111 3.28 8.63 -1.75
CA GLY A 111 3.70 9.33 -2.97
C GLY A 111 5.14 9.03 -3.38
N ASP A 112 6.01 8.76 -2.41
CA ASP A 112 7.41 8.40 -2.66
C ASP A 112 7.64 6.91 -2.94
N GLY A 113 6.58 6.14 -3.24
CA GLY A 113 6.65 4.71 -3.58
C GLY A 113 7.59 4.38 -4.74
N GLY A 114 8.03 3.11 -4.82
CA GLY A 114 8.94 2.66 -5.89
C GLY A 114 8.26 2.43 -7.24
N THR A 115 9.04 2.43 -8.32
CA THR A 115 8.59 1.99 -9.65
C THR A 115 9.74 1.40 -10.46
N GLY A 116 9.39 0.57 -11.45
CA GLY A 116 10.32 0.13 -12.49
C GLY A 116 10.48 1.17 -13.60
N ALA A 117 9.43 1.93 -13.91
CA ALA A 117 9.39 2.99 -14.92
C ALA A 117 8.29 4.00 -14.59
N ALA A 118 8.62 5.29 -14.61
CA ALA A 118 7.68 6.40 -14.53
C ALA A 118 8.32 7.70 -15.06
N PRO A 119 7.50 8.69 -15.47
CA PRO A 119 8.00 10.04 -15.76
C PRO A 119 8.54 10.71 -14.49
N MET A 120 9.72 11.34 -14.56
CA MET A 120 10.34 12.01 -13.40
C MET A 120 9.44 13.04 -12.71
N PRO A 121 8.70 13.92 -13.42
CA PRO A 121 7.83 14.88 -12.76
C PRO A 121 6.82 14.25 -11.81
N LEU A 122 6.35 13.04 -12.12
CA LEU A 122 5.40 12.31 -11.27
C LEU A 122 6.07 11.53 -10.14
N MET A 123 7.35 11.17 -10.26
CA MET A 123 8.06 10.50 -9.17
C MET A 123 8.39 11.47 -8.03
N ASP A 124 8.69 12.71 -8.38
CA ASP A 124 9.28 13.67 -7.44
C ASP A 124 8.26 14.63 -6.80
N ASN A 125 7.08 14.85 -7.41
CA ASN A 125 6.25 16.01 -7.09
C ASN A 125 4.76 15.72 -6.79
N VAL A 126 4.33 14.45 -6.72
CA VAL A 126 2.89 14.14 -6.56
C VAL A 126 2.64 13.05 -5.53
N GLY A 127 1.51 13.17 -4.84
CA GLY A 127 1.11 12.26 -3.77
C GLY A 127 1.74 12.61 -2.43
N LEU A 128 0.97 12.44 -1.36
CA LEU A 128 1.45 12.67 -0.01
C LEU A 128 2.31 11.48 0.46
N PRO A 129 3.35 11.72 1.26
CA PRO A 129 4.04 10.66 1.97
C PRO A 129 3.07 9.87 2.87
N VAL A 130 3.35 8.59 3.10
CA VAL A 130 2.55 7.75 4.03
C VAL A 130 2.53 8.32 5.45
N LYS A 131 3.59 9.05 5.83
CA LYS A 131 3.69 9.74 7.12
C LYS A 131 2.58 10.75 7.37
N GLU A 132 2.04 11.33 6.31
CA GLU A 132 0.95 12.30 6.35
C GLU A 132 -0.38 11.67 5.98
N SER A 133 -0.40 10.86 4.92
CA SER A 133 -1.65 10.29 4.40
C SER A 133 -2.25 9.18 5.28
N LEU A 134 -1.44 8.38 5.96
CA LEU A 134 -1.96 7.26 6.78
C LEU A 134 -2.83 7.75 7.96
N PRO A 135 -2.37 8.70 8.81
CA PRO A 135 -3.23 9.26 9.85
C PRO A 135 -4.54 9.86 9.30
N ILE A 136 -4.46 10.60 8.19
CA ILE A 136 -5.64 11.21 7.54
C ILE A 136 -6.68 10.14 7.15
N VAL A 137 -6.25 9.07 6.48
CA VAL A 137 -7.15 7.99 6.07
C VAL A 137 -7.78 7.30 7.28
N VAL A 138 -6.97 6.98 8.29
CA VAL A 138 -7.44 6.35 9.53
C VAL A 138 -8.46 7.24 10.26
N ASP A 139 -8.21 8.55 10.31
CA ASP A 139 -9.09 9.51 10.98
C ASP A 139 -10.42 9.65 10.25
N ILE A 140 -10.40 9.74 8.92
CA ILE A 140 -11.62 9.78 8.11
C ILE A 140 -12.43 8.49 8.33
N LEU A 141 -11.81 7.31 8.24
CA LEU A 141 -12.50 6.05 8.50
C LEU A 141 -13.10 5.99 9.90
N THR A 142 -12.40 6.51 10.92
CA THR A 142 -12.86 6.54 12.31
C THR A 142 -14.04 7.49 12.47
N ARG A 143 -13.97 8.72 11.94
CA ARG A 143 -15.08 9.70 11.98
C ARG A 143 -16.37 9.14 11.39
N TYR A 144 -16.26 8.34 10.34
CA TYR A 144 -17.40 7.72 9.68
C TYR A 144 -17.79 6.37 10.29
N GLY A 145 -17.17 5.91 11.38
CA GLY A 145 -17.50 4.62 12.02
C GLY A 145 -17.15 3.40 11.16
N LEU A 146 -16.22 3.55 10.21
CA LEU A 146 -15.82 2.49 9.25
C LEU A 146 -14.50 1.81 9.61
N ARG A 147 -13.77 2.31 10.62
CA ARG A 147 -12.43 1.82 10.96
C ARG A 147 -12.40 0.32 11.30
N ASP A 148 -13.43 -0.20 11.97
CA ASP A 148 -13.49 -1.61 12.32
C ASP A 148 -13.87 -2.51 11.13
N ARG A 149 -14.61 -1.95 10.15
CA ARG A 149 -15.05 -2.65 8.94
C ARG A 149 -13.97 -2.73 7.87
N ILE A 150 -13.17 -1.68 7.71
CA ILE A 150 -12.20 -1.52 6.61
C ILE A 150 -10.78 -1.63 7.16
N ARG A 151 -10.03 -2.64 6.71
CA ARG A 151 -8.62 -2.80 7.07
C ARG A 151 -7.74 -1.79 6.35
N VAL A 152 -6.77 -1.20 7.04
CA VAL A 152 -5.85 -0.22 6.45
C VAL A 152 -4.47 -0.84 6.29
N ILE A 153 -3.97 -0.87 5.05
CA ILE A 153 -2.64 -1.39 4.71
C ILE A 153 -1.74 -0.21 4.36
N ALA A 154 -0.64 -0.04 5.09
CA ALA A 154 0.35 0.99 4.81
C ALA A 154 1.43 0.49 3.83
N SER A 155 1.73 1.26 2.78
CA SER A 155 2.77 0.96 1.80
C SER A 155 3.60 2.22 1.54
N GLY A 156 4.87 2.26 1.94
CA GLY A 156 5.62 3.52 1.84
C GLY A 156 7.04 3.50 2.37
N LYS A 157 7.92 2.67 1.77
CA LYS A 157 9.35 2.53 2.16
C LYS A 157 9.58 2.29 3.67
N LEU A 158 8.63 1.68 4.35
CA LEU A 158 8.76 1.28 5.75
C LEU A 158 9.62 0.01 5.80
N VAL A 159 10.94 0.19 5.94
CA VAL A 159 11.94 -0.87 5.79
C VAL A 159 12.67 -1.19 7.08
N THR A 160 12.40 -0.46 8.15
CA THR A 160 12.96 -0.68 9.49
C THR A 160 11.86 -1.06 10.49
N PRO A 161 12.21 -1.76 11.59
CA PRO A 161 11.25 -2.07 12.65
C PRO A 161 10.56 -0.84 13.26
N ALA A 162 11.28 0.27 13.38
CA ALA A 162 10.76 1.52 13.92
C ALA A 162 9.73 2.19 13.00
N GLU A 163 9.96 2.16 11.68
CA GLU A 163 8.98 2.65 10.69
C GLU A 163 7.72 1.80 10.67
N VAL A 164 7.86 0.48 10.79
CA VAL A 164 6.73 -0.44 10.91
C VAL A 164 5.94 -0.20 12.21
N ALA A 165 6.64 -0.02 13.34
CA ALA A 165 6.01 0.32 14.62
C ALA A 165 5.27 1.67 14.56
N TRP A 166 5.87 2.69 13.94
CA TRP A 166 5.23 3.97 13.70
C TRP A 166 3.93 3.81 12.90
N ALA A 167 3.91 2.96 11.87
CA ALA A 167 2.71 2.74 11.06
C ALA A 167 1.58 2.10 11.86
N TYR A 168 1.90 1.17 12.77
CA TYR A 168 0.92 0.62 13.71
C TYR A 168 0.40 1.71 14.68
N CYS A 169 1.28 2.55 15.24
CA CYS A 169 0.86 3.71 16.04
C CYS A 169 -0.06 4.66 15.27
N ALA A 170 0.19 4.87 13.98
CA ALA A 170 -0.61 5.71 13.09
C ALA A 170 -1.96 5.07 12.69
N GLY A 171 -2.14 3.77 12.94
CA GLY A 171 -3.41 3.06 12.79
C GLY A 171 -3.49 2.06 11.65
N ALA A 172 -2.37 1.66 11.04
CA ALA A 172 -2.35 0.58 10.05
C ALA A 172 -2.66 -0.79 10.70
N ASP A 173 -3.36 -1.67 9.98
CA ASP A 173 -3.56 -3.07 10.38
C ASP A 173 -2.44 -3.99 9.83
N PHE A 174 -1.88 -3.59 8.68
CA PHE A 174 -0.81 -4.29 7.97
C PHE A 174 0.17 -3.30 7.35
N VAL A 175 1.43 -3.71 7.24
CA VAL A 175 2.48 -2.94 6.55
C VAL A 175 3.04 -3.78 5.41
N ASN A 176 2.96 -3.24 4.20
CA ASN A 176 3.55 -3.83 3.00
C ASN A 176 4.93 -3.23 2.75
N SER A 177 5.92 -4.09 2.44
CA SER A 177 7.26 -3.65 2.07
C SER A 177 7.67 -4.27 0.74
N ALA A 178 7.81 -3.44 -0.29
CA ALA A 178 8.48 -3.86 -1.53
C ALA A 178 9.97 -3.50 -1.51
N ARG A 179 10.30 -2.29 -1.04
CA ARG A 179 11.68 -1.77 -1.01
C ARG A 179 12.60 -2.63 -0.16
N GLY A 180 12.14 -3.06 1.02
CA GLY A 180 12.89 -3.95 1.90
C GLY A 180 13.22 -5.27 1.19
N PHE A 181 12.23 -5.91 0.56
CA PHE A 181 12.46 -7.14 -0.21
C PHE A 181 13.42 -6.92 -1.37
N MET A 182 13.32 -5.80 -2.10
CA MET A 182 14.28 -5.48 -3.16
C MET A 182 15.71 -5.40 -2.62
N PHE A 183 15.95 -4.78 -1.46
CA PHE A 183 17.27 -4.75 -0.83
C PHE A 183 17.73 -6.13 -0.37
N ALA A 184 16.83 -6.93 0.23
CA ALA A 184 17.13 -8.30 0.62
C ALA A 184 17.50 -9.18 -0.59
N LEU A 185 16.83 -9.01 -1.74
CA LEU A 185 17.20 -9.66 -3.01
C LEU A 185 18.55 -9.19 -3.56
N GLY A 186 19.07 -8.03 -3.11
CA GLY A 186 20.36 -7.49 -3.52
C GLY A 186 20.29 -6.24 -4.40
N CYS A 187 19.16 -5.52 -4.44
CA CYS A 187 19.07 -4.26 -5.16
C CYS A 187 20.05 -3.23 -4.61
N ILE A 188 20.93 -2.73 -5.47
CA ILE A 188 21.94 -1.71 -5.13
C ILE A 188 21.52 -0.29 -5.54
N GLN A 189 20.22 -0.08 -5.81
CA GLN A 189 19.66 1.18 -6.31
C GLN A 189 20.38 1.74 -7.55
N ALA A 190 20.70 0.87 -8.52
CA ALA A 190 21.32 1.31 -9.78
C ALA A 190 20.45 2.24 -10.64
N LEU A 191 19.14 2.38 -10.33
CA LEU A 191 18.15 3.19 -11.07
C LEU A 191 18.08 2.89 -12.58
N LYS A 192 18.31 1.62 -12.96
CA LYS A 192 18.25 1.11 -14.34
C LYS A 192 17.09 0.15 -14.58
N CYS A 193 16.06 0.19 -13.74
CA CYS A 193 14.99 -0.82 -13.71
C CYS A 193 14.21 -0.93 -15.04
N ASN A 194 14.06 0.21 -15.71
CA ASN A 194 13.41 0.36 -17.02
C ASN A 194 14.30 -0.07 -18.19
N LYS A 195 15.63 -0.03 -18.05
CA LYS A 195 16.59 -0.22 -19.16
C LYS A 195 16.86 -1.69 -19.50
N ASN A 196 16.21 -2.63 -18.83
CA ASN A 196 16.48 -4.07 -18.93
C ASN A 196 17.93 -4.48 -18.61
N THR A 197 18.71 -3.64 -17.91
CA THR A 197 20.15 -3.84 -17.64
C THR A 197 20.43 -3.79 -16.14
N CYS A 198 19.55 -4.39 -15.35
CA CYS A 198 19.71 -4.48 -13.90
C CYS A 198 20.98 -5.28 -13.56
N PRO A 199 21.98 -4.68 -12.90
CA PRO A 199 23.27 -5.35 -12.66
C PRO A 199 23.16 -6.51 -11.66
N THR A 200 22.07 -6.60 -10.90
CA THR A 200 21.85 -7.62 -9.87
C THR A 200 20.78 -8.62 -10.27
N GLY A 201 20.36 -8.64 -11.53
CA GLY A 201 19.41 -9.63 -12.07
C GLY A 201 17.93 -9.42 -11.71
N ILE A 202 17.60 -8.51 -10.79
CA ILE A 202 16.23 -8.37 -10.24
C ILE A 202 15.21 -7.90 -11.29
N THR A 203 15.55 -6.90 -12.11
CA THR A 203 14.60 -6.26 -13.03
C THR A 203 15.08 -6.31 -14.48
N THR A 204 15.56 -7.46 -14.93
CA THR A 204 16.07 -7.69 -16.30
C THR A 204 15.59 -9.05 -16.84
N HIS A 205 15.50 -9.15 -18.16
CA HIS A 205 15.28 -10.39 -18.91
C HIS A 205 16.56 -10.88 -19.62
N ASP A 206 17.70 -10.23 -19.40
CA ASP A 206 19.01 -10.71 -19.84
C ASP A 206 19.43 -11.90 -18.97
N ARG A 207 19.49 -13.10 -19.57
CA ARG A 207 19.85 -14.35 -18.87
C ARG A 207 21.19 -14.25 -18.15
N ARG A 208 22.17 -13.56 -18.75
CA ARG A 208 23.50 -13.39 -18.14
C ARG A 208 23.41 -12.59 -16.85
N LEU A 209 22.58 -11.55 -16.82
CA LEU A 209 22.38 -10.72 -15.62
C LEU A 209 21.48 -11.40 -14.59
N GLN A 210 20.49 -12.20 -15.03
CA GLN A 210 19.58 -12.94 -14.15
C GLN A 210 20.29 -13.97 -13.26
N HIS A 211 21.49 -14.45 -13.63
CA HIS A 211 22.32 -15.26 -12.73
C HIS A 211 22.60 -14.59 -11.37
N GLY A 212 22.51 -13.26 -11.27
CA GLY A 212 22.62 -12.55 -9.99
C GLY A 212 21.42 -12.73 -9.05
N LEU A 213 20.31 -13.30 -9.54
CA LEU A 213 19.08 -13.57 -8.79
C LEU A 213 18.89 -15.09 -8.59
N ASP A 214 19.76 -15.69 -7.78
CA ASP A 214 19.64 -17.09 -7.37
C ASP A 214 18.51 -17.28 -6.32
N PRO A 215 17.40 -17.98 -6.63
CA PRO A 215 16.29 -18.17 -5.71
C PRO A 215 16.68 -18.90 -4.41
N GLU A 216 17.64 -19.83 -4.45
CA GLU A 216 18.06 -20.59 -3.27
C GLU A 216 18.74 -19.66 -2.24
N GLU A 217 19.66 -18.80 -2.69
CA GLU A 217 20.30 -17.81 -1.83
C GLU A 217 19.35 -16.65 -1.45
N LYS A 218 18.64 -16.09 -2.44
CA LYS A 218 17.86 -14.86 -2.24
C LYS A 218 16.63 -15.10 -1.37
N SER A 219 16.00 -16.27 -1.45
CA SER A 219 14.84 -16.61 -0.60
C SER A 219 15.21 -16.60 0.89
N VAL A 220 16.39 -17.14 1.25
CA VAL A 220 16.90 -17.13 2.63
C VAL A 220 17.09 -15.69 3.14
N ARG A 221 17.62 -14.80 2.29
CA ARG A 221 17.82 -13.38 2.65
C ARG A 221 16.49 -12.66 2.85
N VAL A 222 15.52 -12.89 1.98
CA VAL A 222 14.16 -12.31 2.13
C VAL A 222 13.49 -12.83 3.40
N ARG A 223 13.58 -14.13 3.69
CA ARG A 223 13.08 -14.72 4.95
C ARG A 223 13.73 -14.06 6.16
N ASN A 224 15.06 -13.94 6.16
CA ASN A 224 15.80 -13.31 7.26
C ASN A 224 15.37 -11.85 7.48
N LEU A 225 15.14 -11.08 6.41
CA LEU A 225 14.61 -9.72 6.55
C LEU A 225 13.24 -9.73 7.24
N VAL A 226 12.31 -10.57 6.79
CA VAL A 226 10.96 -10.66 7.38
C VAL A 226 11.04 -11.03 8.86
N GLU A 227 11.85 -12.03 9.21
CA GLU A 227 12.03 -12.47 10.60
C GLU A 227 12.61 -11.37 11.48
N LYS A 228 13.60 -10.62 10.99
CA LYS A 228 14.22 -9.51 11.75
C LYS A 228 13.29 -8.30 11.88
N ILE A 229 12.48 -7.99 10.86
CA ILE A 229 11.45 -6.95 10.98
C ILE A 229 10.41 -7.37 12.02
N ARG A 230 9.89 -8.59 11.96
CA ARG A 230 8.92 -9.10 12.94
C ARG A 230 9.47 -9.06 14.36
N TYR A 231 10.69 -9.58 14.56
CA TYR A 231 11.36 -9.57 15.85
C TYR A 231 11.57 -8.14 16.37
N GLY A 232 12.15 -7.26 15.56
CA GLY A 232 12.45 -5.89 15.97
C GLY A 232 11.19 -5.09 16.30
N THR A 233 10.12 -5.26 15.53
CA THR A 233 8.85 -4.57 15.80
C THR A 233 8.20 -5.12 17.06
N GLY A 234 8.26 -6.44 17.30
CA GLY A 234 7.81 -7.06 18.56
C GLY A 234 8.59 -6.55 19.78
N LEU A 235 9.92 -6.41 19.66
CA LEU A 235 10.75 -5.84 20.72
C LEU A 235 10.33 -4.40 21.07
N ILE A 236 10.06 -3.57 20.06
CA ILE A 236 9.55 -2.20 20.27
C ILE A 236 8.19 -2.24 20.97
N ALA A 237 7.26 -3.07 20.50
CA ALA A 237 5.92 -3.20 21.07
C ALA A 237 5.98 -3.56 22.58
N HIS A 238 6.77 -4.56 22.94
CA HIS A 238 6.96 -4.95 24.34
C HIS A 238 7.66 -3.86 25.16
N SER A 239 8.62 -3.13 24.59
CA SER A 239 9.27 -1.99 25.25
C SER A 239 8.30 -0.83 25.51
N CYS A 240 7.27 -0.69 24.67
CA CYS A 240 6.17 0.24 24.85
C CYS A 240 5.07 -0.28 25.80
N GLY A 241 5.21 -1.49 26.36
CA GLY A 241 4.27 -2.06 27.32
C GLY A 241 3.03 -2.73 26.71
N VAL A 242 3.04 -3.05 25.41
CA VAL A 242 1.92 -3.73 24.74
C VAL A 242 2.28 -5.17 24.33
N PRO A 243 1.29 -6.09 24.29
CA PRO A 243 1.55 -7.52 24.03
C PRO A 243 1.90 -7.82 22.58
N ASP A 244 1.52 -6.96 21.63
CA ASP A 244 1.80 -7.16 20.21
C ASP A 244 1.88 -5.82 19.45
N PRO A 245 2.54 -5.78 18.28
CA PRO A 245 2.68 -4.55 17.51
C PRO A 245 1.39 -3.83 17.12
N ARG A 246 0.27 -4.54 16.88
CA ARG A 246 -0.99 -3.91 16.49
C ARG A 246 -1.71 -3.28 17.69
N SER A 247 -1.31 -3.64 18.91
CA SER A 247 -1.76 -2.98 20.13
C SER A 247 -1.10 -1.61 20.34
N LEU A 248 -0.08 -1.25 19.56
CA LEU A 248 0.50 0.08 19.58
C LEU A 248 -0.57 1.14 19.24
N LYS A 249 -0.47 2.27 19.94
CA LYS A 249 -1.37 3.43 19.86
C LYS A 249 -0.56 4.70 19.64
N ARG A 250 -1.21 5.76 19.15
CA ARG A 250 -0.58 7.06 18.85
C ARG A 250 0.28 7.60 20.01
N TYR A 251 -0.18 7.50 21.26
CA TYR A 251 0.57 8.00 22.42
C TYR A 251 1.90 7.26 22.70
N HIS A 252 2.13 6.08 22.12
CA HIS A 252 3.41 5.37 22.23
C HIS A 252 4.49 5.95 21.30
N CYS A 253 4.11 6.83 20.35
CA CYS A 253 5.02 7.41 19.37
C CYS A 253 5.17 8.91 19.60
N ARG A 254 6.41 9.41 19.43
CA ARG A 254 6.72 10.84 19.43
C ARG A 254 7.47 11.21 18.17
N ILE A 255 7.12 12.35 17.57
CA ILE A 255 7.76 12.88 16.37
C ILE A 255 8.62 14.07 16.76
N VAL A 256 9.90 14.00 16.42
CA VAL A 256 10.84 15.12 16.60
C VAL A 256 10.38 16.29 15.73
N GLN A 257 10.21 17.44 16.37
CA GLN A 257 9.84 18.72 15.77
C GLN A 257 11.08 19.61 15.66
N GLU A 258 10.89 20.79 15.09
CA GLU A 258 11.90 21.85 15.11
C GLU A 258 12.32 22.19 16.56
N GLY A 259 13.60 22.49 16.76
CA GLY A 259 14.15 22.81 18.09
C GLY A 259 14.44 21.62 19.01
N ALA A 260 14.62 20.42 18.46
CA ALA A 260 15.02 19.19 19.17
C ALA A 260 14.03 18.71 20.26
N ARG A 261 12.79 19.22 20.25
CA ARG A 261 11.69 18.70 21.07
C ARG A 261 10.91 17.68 20.26
N SER A 262 10.15 16.81 20.94
CA SER A 262 9.25 15.87 20.28
C SER A 262 7.82 16.07 20.74
N THR A 263 6.87 15.87 19.83
CA THR A 263 5.43 15.92 20.11
C THR A 263 4.85 14.51 20.02
N PRO A 264 4.02 14.07 20.98
CA PRO A 264 3.28 12.81 20.87
C PRO A 264 2.43 12.76 19.60
N LEU A 265 2.31 11.58 18.98
CA LEU A 265 1.56 11.43 17.73
C LEU A 265 0.05 11.65 17.93
N ASP A 266 -0.48 11.38 19.13
CA ASP A 266 -1.87 11.65 19.51
C ASP A 266 -2.15 13.13 19.76
N VAL A 267 -1.12 13.94 19.99
CA VAL A 267 -1.26 15.41 20.01
C VAL A 267 -1.22 15.98 18.59
N LEU A 268 -0.36 15.43 17.73
CA LEU A 268 -0.28 15.83 16.31
C LEU A 268 -1.52 15.41 15.52
N TYR A 269 -2.03 14.21 15.80
CA TYR A 269 -3.22 13.63 15.21
C TYR A 269 -4.13 13.12 16.33
N PRO A 270 -4.93 14.01 16.94
CA PRO A 270 -5.90 13.62 17.97
C PRO A 270 -6.83 12.53 17.45
N PRO A 271 -7.02 11.41 18.19
CA PRO A 271 -8.00 10.40 17.81
C PRO A 271 -9.38 11.03 17.63
N PRO A 272 -10.00 10.94 16.45
CA PRO A 272 -11.26 11.61 16.21
C PRO A 272 -12.42 10.81 16.81
N GLU A 273 -13.49 11.50 17.19
CA GLU A 273 -14.75 10.86 17.54
C GLU A 273 -15.54 10.46 16.29
N VAL A 274 -16.30 9.36 16.41
CA VAL A 274 -17.32 9.00 15.41
C VAL A 274 -18.36 10.12 15.36
N LEU A 275 -18.72 10.57 14.15
CA LEU A 275 -19.74 11.60 13.95
C LEU A 275 -21.09 11.13 14.50
N PRO A 276 -21.89 11.99 15.14
CA PRO A 276 -23.12 11.59 15.84
C PRO A 276 -24.07 10.72 15.03
N GLN A 277 -24.25 11.03 13.75
CA GLN A 277 -25.13 10.30 12.83
C GLN A 277 -24.67 8.86 12.51
N TYR A 278 -23.42 8.50 12.84
CA TYR A 278 -22.86 7.17 12.59
C TYR A 278 -22.59 6.37 13.90
N ARG A 279 -22.91 6.92 15.07
CA ARG A 279 -22.67 6.27 16.38
C ARG A 279 -23.60 5.09 16.67
N THR A 280 -24.78 5.05 16.07
CA THR A 280 -25.86 4.13 16.45
C THR A 280 -25.82 2.75 15.78
N ARG A 281 -24.77 2.44 15.00
CA ARG A 281 -24.67 1.19 14.24
C ARG A 281 -23.53 0.26 14.67
N THR A 282 -22.74 0.63 15.69
CA THR A 282 -21.55 -0.13 16.12
C THR A 282 -21.78 -1.01 17.36
N SER A 283 -23.01 -1.39 17.68
CA SER A 283 -23.29 -2.30 18.80
C SER A 283 -24.38 -3.31 18.45
N ASP A 284 -24.01 -4.33 17.68
CA ASP A 284 -24.50 -5.68 17.94
C ASP A 284 -23.28 -6.62 17.89
N PRO A 285 -22.77 -7.09 19.04
CA PRO A 285 -21.75 -8.12 19.06
C PRO A 285 -22.38 -9.44 18.62
N ALA A 286 -21.85 -10.02 17.54
CA ALA A 286 -21.95 -11.45 17.25
C ALA A 286 -20.83 -12.20 17.99
#